data_AF-A0A2G3AKG5-F1
#
_entry.id   AF-A0A2G3AKG5-F1
#
_cell.length_a   1.000
_cell.length_b   1.000
_cell.length_c   1.000
_cell.angle_alpha   90.00
_cell.angle_beta   90.00
_cell.angle_gamma   90.00
#
_symmetry.space_group_name_H-M   'P 1'
#
loop_
_entity.id
_entity.type
_entity.pdbx_description
1 polymer ?
#
loop_
_entity_poly.entity_id
_entity_poly.type
_entity_poly.pdbx_seq_one_letter_code
_entity_poly.pdbx_strand_id
1 'polypeptide(L)'
;MMMRASADEDKLGVGERLKLVGMALIHPYFGGNNKPDPIWSYCCPDPKSDDPRYNPAAHPNLLSKFVCSKILICTGGNDIIRDGG
;
A
#
# COMPACT_ATOMS: atom_id res chain seq x y z
N MET A 1 -4.90 -9.04 -12.15
CA MET A 1 -4.10 -9.66 -11.08
C MET A 1 -3.34 -8.54 -10.38
N MET A 2 -3.63 -8.30 -9.10
CA MET A 2 -2.98 -7.24 -8.33
C MET A 2 -1.73 -7.85 -7.67
N MET A 3 -0.54 -7.44 -8.10
CA MET A 3 0.71 -7.89 -7.48
C MET A 3 0.87 -7.17 -6.13
N ARG A 4 1.02 -7.94 -5.05
CA ARG A 4 1.31 -7.41 -3.73
C ARG A 4 2.81 -7.18 -3.64
N ALA A 5 3.25 -5.94 -3.42
CA ALA A 5 4.66 -5.63 -3.18
C ALA A 5 5.15 -6.06 -1.77
N SER A 6 4.65 -7.19 -1.24
CA SER A 6 5.02 -7.73 0.06
C SER A 6 5.78 -9.04 -0.15
N ALA A 7 6.82 -9.26 0.65
CA ALA A 7 7.76 -10.38 0.61
C ALA A 7 7.18 -11.80 0.79
N ASP A 8 5.86 -12.01 0.64
CA ASP A 8 5.24 -13.34 0.63
C ASP A 8 5.18 -13.89 -0.82
N GLU A 9 6.28 -13.72 -1.56
CA GLU A 9 6.40 -14.09 -2.99
C GLU A 9 7.07 -15.46 -3.21
N ASP A 10 7.31 -16.24 -2.16
CA ASP A 10 7.80 -17.63 -2.30
C ASP A 10 6.86 -18.52 -3.15
N LYS A 11 5.63 -18.06 -3.42
CA LYS A 11 4.63 -18.78 -4.22
C LYS A 11 4.62 -18.45 -5.71
N LEU A 12 5.35 -17.44 -6.18
CA LEU A 12 5.34 -17.03 -7.60
C LEU A 12 6.61 -17.41 -8.37
N GLY A 13 7.68 -17.86 -7.69
CA GLY A 13 8.97 -18.17 -8.34
C GLY A 13 9.65 -16.95 -8.97
N VAL A 14 9.20 -15.75 -8.60
CA VAL A 14 9.66 -14.44 -9.12
C VAL A 14 10.73 -13.83 -8.21
N GLY A 15 10.72 -14.17 -6.91
CA GLY A 15 11.60 -13.60 -5.89
C GLY A 15 13.11 -13.79 -6.14
N GLU A 16 13.50 -14.80 -6.92
CA GLU A 16 14.91 -15.01 -7.29
C GLU A 16 15.34 -14.22 -8.54
N ARG A 17 14.41 -13.66 -9.33
CA ARG A 17 14.72 -13.00 -10.62
C ARG A 17 14.34 -11.53 -10.74
N LEU A 18 13.47 -10.99 -9.88
CA LEU A 18 13.09 -9.57 -9.93
C LEU A 18 13.55 -8.83 -8.68
N LYS A 19 14.65 -8.08 -8.83
CA LYS A 19 15.12 -7.14 -7.81
C LYS A 19 14.58 -5.75 -8.12
N LEU A 20 13.57 -5.31 -7.37
CA LEU A 20 13.08 -3.93 -7.45
C LEU A 20 14.15 -2.97 -6.90
N VAL A 21 14.64 -2.07 -7.75
CA VAL A 21 15.64 -1.04 -7.36
C VAL A 21 15.02 -0.02 -6.40
N GLY A 22 13.72 0.21 -6.50
CA GLY A 22 12.94 1.08 -5.65
C GLY A 22 11.51 1.26 -6.15
N MET A 23 10.71 2.02 -5.41
CA MET A 23 9.32 2.35 -5.72
C MET A 23 9.10 3.86 -5.57
N ALA A 24 8.31 4.45 -6.47
CA ALA A 24 7.80 5.80 -6.34
C ALA A 24 6.27 5.75 -6.22
N LEU A 25 5.73 6.33 -5.15
CA LEU A 25 4.30 6.46 -4.88
C LEU A 25 3.93 7.94 -5.00
N ILE A 26 3.12 8.28 -5.98
CA ILE A 26 2.70 9.66 -6.24
C ILE A 26 1.22 9.76 -5.89
N HIS A 27 0.88 10.58 -4.89
CA HIS A 27 -0.45 10.68 -4.31
C HIS A 27 -1.05 9.31 -3.96
N PRO A 28 -0.37 8.50 -3.12
CA PRO A 28 -0.86 7.18 -2.78
C PRO A 28 -2.22 7.27 -2.09
N TYR A 29 -3.13 6.41 -2.52
CA TYR A 29 -4.46 6.32 -1.94
C TYR A 29 -4.42 5.52 -0.64
N PHE A 30 -4.21 6.20 0.48
CA PHE A 30 -4.31 5.64 1.81
C PHE A 30 -5.46 6.30 2.58
N GLY A 31 -6.22 5.50 3.32
CA GLY A 31 -7.23 5.99 4.24
C GLY A 31 -6.77 5.89 5.69
N GLY A 32 -7.41 6.63 6.58
CA GLY A 32 -7.04 6.66 8.01
C GLY A 32 -8.21 6.97 8.96
N ASN A 33 -9.43 7.08 8.44
CA ASN A 33 -10.56 7.66 9.17
C ASN A 33 -11.42 6.64 9.94
N ASN A 34 -10.84 5.49 10.32
CA ASN A 34 -11.51 4.38 11.01
C ASN A 34 -12.72 3.76 10.28
N LYS A 35 -13.03 4.22 9.06
CA LYS A 35 -14.12 3.72 8.21
C LYS A 35 -13.66 3.62 6.75
N PRO A 36 -14.12 2.59 6.01
CA PRO A 36 -14.03 2.57 4.56
C PRO A 36 -14.70 3.79 3.94
N ASP A 37 -14.01 4.45 3.02
CA ASP A 37 -14.65 5.45 2.17
C ASP A 37 -15.43 4.77 1.00
N PRO A 38 -16.21 5.53 0.22
CA PRO A 38 -16.98 4.98 -0.90
C PRO A 38 -16.15 4.32 -2.01
N ILE A 39 -14.98 4.87 -2.37
CA ILE A 39 -14.08 4.30 -3.38
C ILE A 39 -13.53 2.97 -2.86
N TRP A 40 -13.08 2.91 -1.60
CA TRP A 40 -12.61 1.66 -1.01
C TRP A 40 -13.72 0.60 -0.95
N SER A 41 -14.92 1.01 -0.54
CA SER A 41 -16.11 0.15 -0.47
C SER A 41 -16.59 -0.36 -1.83
N TYR A 42 -16.37 0.43 -2.89
CA TYR A 42 -16.66 0.02 -4.26
C TYR A 42 -15.62 -0.97 -4.79
N CYS A 43 -14.34 -0.73 -4.52
CA CYS A 43 -13.23 -1.55 -5.01
C CYS A 43 -13.08 -2.89 -4.28
N CYS A 44 -13.50 -2.98 -3.00
CA CYS A 44 -13.33 -4.17 -2.18
C CYS A 44 -14.69 -4.75 -1.72
N PRO A 45 -14.97 -6.04 -2.01
CA PRO A 45 -16.22 -6.70 -1.60
C PRO A 45 -16.43 -6.81 -0.08
N ASP A 46 -15.36 -6.89 0.72
CA ASP A 46 -15.38 -6.88 2.19
C ASP A 46 -14.47 -5.74 2.68
N PRO A 47 -14.94 -4.48 2.62
CA PRO A 47 -14.09 -3.34 2.87
C PRO A 47 -13.86 -3.17 4.37
N LYS A 48 -12.59 -3.29 4.79
CA LYS A 48 -12.16 -3.05 6.17
C LYS A 48 -11.33 -1.78 6.25
N SER A 49 -11.55 -0.98 7.30
CA SER A 49 -10.79 0.25 7.54
C SER A 49 -9.35 0.01 7.98
N ASP A 50 -9.06 -1.20 8.46
CA ASP A 50 -7.72 -1.66 8.85
C ASP A 50 -7.12 -2.62 7.82
N ASP A 51 -7.65 -2.70 6.59
CA ASP A 51 -7.01 -3.54 5.55
C ASP A 51 -5.61 -2.98 5.24
N PRO A 52 -4.54 -3.79 5.22
CA PRO A 52 -3.17 -3.32 4.98
C PRO A 52 -2.96 -2.69 3.60
N ARG A 53 -3.87 -2.91 2.64
CA ARG A 53 -3.85 -2.26 1.32
C ARG A 53 -4.40 -0.83 1.36
N TYR A 54 -5.25 -0.53 2.34
CA TYR A 54 -5.97 0.73 2.47
C TYR A 54 -5.40 1.61 3.59
N ASN A 55 -5.09 1.02 4.74
CA ASN A 55 -4.51 1.70 5.90
C ASN A 55 -3.20 1.00 6.30
N PRO A 56 -2.09 1.27 5.60
CA PRO A 56 -0.80 0.68 5.94
C PRO A 56 -0.28 1.13 7.30
N ALA A 57 -0.66 2.31 7.79
CA ALA A 57 -0.27 2.85 9.09
C ALA A 57 -0.80 2.01 10.27
N ALA A 58 -1.94 1.33 10.10
CA ALA A 58 -2.46 0.36 11.07
C ALA A 58 -1.58 -0.91 11.19
N HIS A 59 -0.59 -1.11 10.31
CA HIS A 59 0.29 -2.28 10.27
C HIS A 59 1.77 -1.86 10.30
N PRO A 60 2.34 -1.58 11.48
CA PRO A 60 3.72 -1.07 11.60
C PRO A 60 4.79 -1.95 10.96
N ASN A 61 4.55 -3.26 10.91
CA ASN A 61 5.46 -4.25 10.32
C ASN A 61 5.29 -4.43 8.81
N LEU A 62 4.45 -3.64 8.13
CA LEU A 62 4.22 -3.77 6.69
C LEU A 62 5.40 -3.20 5.89
N LEU A 63 5.98 -2.08 6.34
CA LEU A 63 7.09 -1.42 5.65
C LEU A 63 8.34 -2.32 5.57
N SER A 64 8.58 -3.13 6.59
CA SER A 64 9.71 -4.09 6.61
C SER A 64 9.51 -5.28 5.66
N LYS A 65 8.31 -5.46 5.10
CA LYS A 65 7.99 -6.51 4.13
C LYS A 65 8.14 -6.06 2.68
N PHE A 66 8.52 -4.81 2.42
CA PHE A 66 8.78 -4.38 1.05
C PHE A 66 10.02 -5.09 0.49
N VAL A 67 9.89 -5.58 -0.75
CA VAL A 67 10.97 -6.26 -1.48
C VAL A 67 12.05 -5.29 -1.99
N CYS A 68 11.88 -3.98 -1.77
CA CYS A 68 12.83 -2.93 -2.15
C CYS A 68 13.12 -2.00 -0.97
N SER A 69 14.35 -1.48 -0.94
CA SER A 69 14.82 -0.61 0.16
C SER A 69 14.69 0.89 -0.13
N LYS A 70 14.40 1.28 -1.37
CA LYS A 70 14.26 2.68 -1.78
C LYS A 70 12.79 2.97 -2.08
N ILE A 71 12.18 3.84 -1.30
CA ILE A 71 10.79 4.26 -1.47
C ILE A 71 10.76 5.79 -1.50
N LEU A 72 10.18 6.36 -2.54
CA LEU A 72 9.87 7.79 -2.65
C LEU A 72 8.35 7.95 -2.57
N ILE A 73 7.88 8.81 -1.67
CA ILE A 73 6.47 9.18 -1.56
C ILE A 73 6.35 10.67 -1.84
N CYS A 74 5.54 11.03 -2.83
CA CYS A 74 5.23 12.41 -3.17
C CYS A 74 3.74 12.66 -2.97
N THR A 75 3.39 13.59 -2.09
CA THR A 75 2.00 13.96 -1.83
C THR A 75 1.83 15.46 -2.05
N GLY A 76 0.78 15.85 -2.76
CA GLY A 76 0.47 17.26 -2.99
C GLY A 76 -0.03 17.95 -1.71
N GLY A 77 0.38 19.20 -1.52
CA GLY A 77 0.00 19.97 -0.32
C GLY A 77 -1.50 20.15 -0.15
N ASN A 78 -2.25 20.21 -1.25
CA ASN A 78 -3.72 20.36 -1.28
C ASN A 78 -4.45 19.03 -1.49
N ASP A 79 -3.76 17.89 -1.38
CA ASP A 79 -4.43 16.60 -1.44
C ASP A 79 -5.34 16.41 -0.20
N ILE A 80 -6.61 16.10 -0.43
CA ILE A 80 -7.60 15.93 0.62
C ILE A 80 -7.33 14.69 1.49
N ILE A 81 -6.59 13.71 0.99
CA ILE A 81 -6.20 12.50 1.73
C ILE A 81 -4.74 12.54 2.22
N ARG A 82 -4.09 13.71 2.16
CA ARG A 82 -2.67 13.88 2.53
C ARG A 82 -2.32 13.32 3.90
N ASP A 83 -3.18 13.55 4.89
CA ASP A 83 -2.95 13.20 6.29
C ASP A 83 -3.57 11.83 6.66
N GLY A 84 -4.09 11.10 5.67
CA GLY A 84 -4.78 9.83 5.87
C GLY A 84 -3.87 8.60 5.94
N GLY A 85 -2.59 8.73 5.57
CA GLY A 85 -1.61 7.65 5.52
C GLY A 85 -0.49 7.77 6.55
#